data_AF-A0A7H1J3Z7-F1
#
_entry.id   AF-A0A7H1J3Z7-F1
#
_cell.length_a   1.000
_cell.length_b   1.000
_cell.length_c   1.000
_cell.angle_alpha   90.00
_cell.angle_beta   90.00
_cell.angle_gamma   90.00
#
_symmetry.space_group_name_H-M   'P 1'
#
loop_
_entity.id
_entity.type
_entity.pdbx_description
1 polymer ?
#
loop_
_entity_poly.entity_id
_entity_poly.type
_entity_poly.pdbx_seq_one_letter_code
_entity_poly.pdbx_strand_id
1 'polypeptide(L)'
;MKPDDIGVVFIDGSNYIYECFNQIYHNVMSSFGWEVNNAVESKTKKSGQLFLSNRNNVKGLEFPFVICVTRDVTDLTSYRNALYMMMTRSFLKSYLLIDYSRNEDFVNRVNENLNYVNENNSLLIDEPSEEEKAAIKARIISIKSSGEDNKSIYEITHEAFEYLGIDVSVRPDIFDLIKNISKTKELTVKDIESLIVANSEIFKRF
;
A
#
# COMPACT_ATOMS: atom_id res chain seq x y z
N MET A 1 -6.11 28.88 -5.19
CA MET A 1 -5.63 27.63 -4.60
C MET A 1 -5.12 27.96 -3.21
N LYS A 2 -5.62 27.27 -2.18
CA LYS A 2 -5.21 27.37 -0.77
C LYS A 2 -4.37 26.14 -0.40
N PRO A 3 -3.58 26.17 0.68
CA PRO A 3 -2.73 25.02 1.04
C PRO A 3 -3.52 23.73 1.28
N ASP A 4 -4.73 23.84 1.84
CA ASP A 4 -5.64 22.73 2.14
C ASP A 4 -6.39 22.18 0.90
N ASP A 5 -6.17 22.77 -0.28
CA ASP A 5 -6.56 22.21 -1.58
C ASP A 5 -5.63 21.07 -2.03
N ILE A 6 -4.48 20.89 -1.37
CA ILE A 6 -3.42 19.96 -1.76
C ILE A 6 -3.28 18.86 -0.71
N GLY A 7 -3.37 17.61 -1.15
CA GLY A 7 -3.03 16.43 -0.35
C GLY A 7 -1.74 15.78 -0.82
N VAL A 8 -0.71 15.72 0.02
CA VAL A 8 0.52 14.97 -0.22
C VAL A 8 0.45 13.65 0.53
N VAL A 9 0.53 12.53 -0.20
CA VAL A 9 0.33 11.20 0.38
C VAL A 9 1.44 10.23 -0.02
N PHE A 10 2.04 9.61 0.99
CA PHE A 10 3.08 8.60 0.82
C PHE A 10 2.46 7.20 0.81
N ILE A 11 2.75 6.42 -0.24
CA ILE A 11 2.21 5.05 -0.41
C ILE A 11 3.02 4.04 0.41
N ASP A 12 4.31 4.30 0.58
CA ASP A 12 5.25 3.40 1.21
C ASP A 12 4.93 3.16 2.70
N GLY A 13 5.44 2.04 3.23
CA GLY A 13 5.26 1.64 4.64
C GLY A 13 6.47 1.89 5.54
N SER A 14 7.45 2.68 5.10
CA SER A 14 8.79 2.74 5.72
C SER A 14 9.06 4.03 6.51
N ASN A 15 10.00 3.96 7.47
CA ASN A 15 10.29 5.04 8.41
C ASN A 15 10.78 6.36 7.79
N TYR A 16 11.40 6.32 6.60
CA TYR A 16 11.87 7.54 5.90
C TYR A 16 10.75 8.58 5.68
N ILE A 17 9.48 8.16 5.67
CA ILE A 17 8.33 9.05 5.49
C ILE A 17 8.34 10.14 6.57
N TYR A 18 8.65 9.78 7.82
CA TYR A 18 8.68 10.73 8.92
C TYR A 18 9.83 11.74 8.78
N GLU A 19 10.97 11.32 8.25
CA GLU A 19 12.09 12.22 7.93
C GLU A 19 11.71 13.17 6.80
N CYS A 20 11.09 12.66 5.74
CA CYS A 20 10.56 13.48 4.66
C CYS A 20 9.51 14.49 5.15
N PHE A 21 8.67 14.12 6.12
CA PHE A 21 7.64 15.03 6.64
C PHE A 21 8.25 16.27 7.28
N ASN A 22 9.30 16.11 8.08
CA ASN A 22 10.01 17.23 8.69
C ASN A 22 10.65 18.12 7.63
N GLN A 23 11.30 17.52 6.62
CA GLN A 23 11.89 18.28 5.51
C GLN A 23 10.83 19.05 4.71
N ILE A 24 9.69 18.43 4.41
CA ILE A 24 8.57 19.07 3.71
C ILE A 24 8.05 20.23 4.54
N TYR A 25 7.85 20.06 5.84
CA TYR A 25 7.41 21.14 6.73
C TYR A 25 8.33 22.36 6.63
N HIS A 26 9.64 22.17 6.80
CA HIS A 26 10.61 23.27 6.75
C HIS A 26 10.71 23.92 5.37
N ASN A 27 10.69 23.13 4.30
CA ASN A 27 10.81 23.63 2.93
C ASN A 27 9.55 24.37 2.48
N VAL A 28 8.36 23.86 2.84
CA VAL A 28 7.08 24.50 2.52
C VAL A 28 6.90 25.80 3.30
N MET A 29 7.25 25.79 4.59
CA MET A 29 7.19 27.00 5.42
C MET A 29 8.18 28.07 4.91
N SER A 30 9.42 27.70 4.59
CA SER A 30 10.42 28.67 4.11
C SER A 30 10.13 29.20 2.71
N SER A 31 9.60 28.37 1.81
CA SER A 31 9.36 28.76 0.41
C SER A 31 8.02 29.45 0.20
N PHE A 32 6.98 29.07 0.95
CA PHE A 32 5.60 29.52 0.73
C PHE A 32 4.95 30.16 1.96
N GLY A 33 5.56 30.07 3.14
CA GLY A 33 4.96 30.54 4.39
C GLY A 33 3.74 29.74 4.83
N TRP A 34 3.56 28.52 4.31
CA TRP A 34 2.40 27.68 4.62
C TRP A 34 2.71 26.74 5.78
N GLU A 35 1.74 26.62 6.69
CA GLU A 35 1.77 25.56 7.69
C GLU A 35 1.42 24.20 7.06
N VAL A 36 2.03 23.13 7.57
CA VAL A 36 1.78 21.77 7.13
C VAL A 36 1.10 20.98 8.25
N ASN A 37 0.03 20.28 7.91
CA ASN A 37 -0.70 19.39 8.79
C ASN A 37 -0.22 17.95 8.60
N ASN A 38 0.53 17.43 9.58
CA ASN A 38 0.84 16.01 9.66
C ASN A 38 -0.41 15.21 10.10
N ALA A 39 -1.15 14.68 9.14
CA ALA A 39 -2.39 13.95 9.36
C ALA A 39 -2.19 12.51 9.86
N VAL A 40 -0.95 12.00 9.88
CA VAL A 40 -0.65 10.73 10.57
C VAL A 40 -0.81 10.90 12.09
N GLU A 41 -0.43 12.08 12.61
CA GLU A 41 -0.56 12.42 14.02
C GLU A 41 -1.93 13.06 14.33
N SER A 42 -2.33 14.05 13.53
CA SER A 42 -3.55 14.83 13.81
C SER A 42 -4.84 14.10 13.45
N LYS A 43 -4.77 13.06 12.61
CA LYS A 43 -5.90 12.24 12.10
C LYS A 43 -7.03 13.03 11.44
N THR A 44 -6.82 14.32 11.18
CA THR A 44 -7.86 15.26 10.74
C THR A 44 -7.29 16.24 9.74
N LYS A 45 -8.14 16.81 8.88
CA LYS A 45 -7.78 17.91 7.98
C LYS A 45 -7.87 19.24 8.74
N LYS A 46 -6.87 20.12 8.56
CA LYS A 46 -6.85 21.47 9.13
C LYS A 46 -6.98 22.51 8.02
N SER A 47 -7.88 23.46 8.20
CA SER A 47 -8.15 24.51 7.22
C SER A 47 -6.91 25.38 7.01
N GLY A 48 -6.63 25.73 5.75
CA GLY A 48 -5.49 26.58 5.38
C GLY A 48 -4.11 25.96 5.52
N GLN A 49 -3.99 24.66 5.85
CA GLN A 49 -2.72 23.95 5.99
C GLN A 49 -2.54 22.89 4.91
N LEU A 50 -1.31 22.73 4.42
CA LEU A 50 -0.98 21.67 3.47
C LEU A 50 -1.21 20.31 4.14
N PHE A 51 -1.99 19.42 3.50
CA PHE A 51 -2.27 18.11 4.06
C PHE A 51 -1.16 17.12 3.73
N LEU A 52 -0.63 16.44 4.75
CA LEU A 52 0.45 15.47 4.61
C LEU A 52 0.09 14.16 5.35
N SER A 53 0.11 13.04 4.65
CA SER A 53 -0.29 11.74 5.21
C SER A 53 0.45 10.54 4.59
N ASN A 54 0.31 9.38 5.22
CA ASN A 54 0.55 8.08 4.59
C ASN A 54 -0.77 7.48 4.08
N ARG A 55 -0.69 6.36 3.34
CA ARG A 55 -1.88 5.68 2.77
C ARG A 55 -2.98 5.29 3.77
N ASN A 56 -2.65 5.14 5.06
CA ASN A 56 -3.59 4.62 6.05
C ASN A 56 -4.61 5.68 6.52
N ASN A 57 -4.25 6.96 6.48
CA ASN A 57 -5.04 8.04 7.08
C ASN A 57 -5.73 8.96 6.04
N VAL A 58 -6.05 8.44 4.84
CA VAL A 58 -6.65 9.24 3.74
C VAL A 58 -8.03 8.71 3.30
N LYS A 59 -8.54 7.65 3.92
CA LYS A 59 -9.84 7.06 3.55
C LYS A 59 -10.97 8.07 3.80
N GLY A 60 -11.70 8.43 2.74
CA GLY A 60 -12.84 9.34 2.80
C GLY A 60 -12.49 10.83 2.69
N LEU A 61 -11.22 11.18 2.43
CA LEU A 61 -10.80 12.56 2.18
C LEU A 61 -10.62 12.80 0.68
N GLU A 62 -11.07 13.94 0.18
CA GLU A 62 -10.90 14.34 -1.22
C GLU A 62 -10.22 15.71 -1.29
N PHE A 63 -9.42 15.90 -2.34
CA PHE A 63 -8.65 17.12 -2.56
C PHE A 63 -8.77 17.57 -4.01
N PRO A 64 -8.77 18.89 -4.30
CA PRO A 64 -8.59 19.37 -5.65
C PRO A 64 -7.34 18.80 -6.33
N PHE A 65 -6.24 18.75 -5.59
CA PHE A 65 -4.95 18.26 -6.07
C PHE A 65 -4.37 17.21 -5.13
N VAL A 66 -3.85 16.12 -5.69
CA VAL A 66 -3.16 15.08 -4.92
C VAL A 66 -1.75 14.89 -5.47
N ILE A 67 -0.76 14.88 -4.59
CA ILE A 67 0.63 14.49 -4.89
C ILE A 67 0.89 13.16 -4.18
N CYS A 68 0.97 12.11 -4.96
CA CYS A 68 1.24 10.76 -4.51
C CYS A 68 2.75 10.50 -4.57
N VAL A 69 3.37 10.12 -3.46
CA VAL A 69 4.81 9.90 -3.35
C VAL A 69 5.09 8.44 -3.07
N THR A 70 5.99 7.84 -3.84
CA THR A 70 6.43 6.46 -3.66
C THR A 70 7.88 6.29 -4.11
N ARG A 71 8.63 5.44 -3.41
CA ARG A 71 10.02 5.10 -3.78
C ARG A 71 10.09 3.90 -4.70
N ASP A 72 9.20 2.92 -4.52
CA ASP A 72 9.17 1.69 -5.31
C ASP A 72 7.75 1.41 -5.80
N VAL A 73 7.63 1.19 -7.11
CA VAL A 73 6.40 0.70 -7.72
C VAL A 73 6.47 -0.82 -7.76
N THR A 74 5.54 -1.47 -7.06
CA THR A 74 5.49 -2.93 -6.92
C THR A 74 4.18 -3.49 -7.43
N ASP A 75 4.17 -4.76 -7.82
CA ASP A 75 2.96 -5.44 -8.30
C ASP A 75 2.06 -6.00 -7.18
N LEU A 76 2.43 -5.76 -5.91
CA LEU A 76 1.62 -6.17 -4.76
C LEU A 76 0.22 -5.57 -4.83
N THR A 77 -0.83 -6.38 -4.67
CA THR A 77 -2.23 -5.90 -4.74
C THR A 77 -2.50 -4.86 -3.67
N SER A 78 -1.92 -4.99 -2.48
CA SER A 78 -2.05 -4.01 -1.41
C SER A 78 -1.45 -2.64 -1.78
N TYR A 79 -0.31 -2.64 -2.47
CA TYR A 79 0.32 -1.44 -3.01
C TYR A 79 -0.52 -0.84 -4.14
N ARG A 80 -0.93 -1.65 -5.13
CA ARG A 80 -1.78 -1.24 -6.24
C ARG A 80 -3.10 -0.64 -5.77
N ASN A 81 -3.75 -1.24 -4.77
CA ASN A 81 -4.96 -0.71 -4.17
C ASN A 81 -4.73 0.65 -3.52
N ALA A 82 -3.61 0.83 -2.80
CA ALA A 82 -3.25 2.11 -2.21
C ALA A 82 -2.97 3.18 -3.29
N LEU A 83 -2.21 2.84 -4.33
CA LEU A 83 -1.93 3.74 -5.45
C LEU A 83 -3.22 4.12 -6.19
N TYR A 84 -4.08 3.15 -6.52
CA TYR A 84 -5.38 3.40 -7.15
C TYR A 84 -6.25 4.30 -6.28
N MET A 85 -6.39 3.95 -4.99
CA MET A 85 -7.15 4.75 -4.05
C MET A 85 -6.62 6.18 -4.04
N MET A 86 -5.30 6.38 -4.03
CA MET A 86 -4.74 7.71 -3.91
C MET A 86 -4.83 8.55 -5.18
N MET A 87 -4.53 7.96 -6.33
CA MET A 87 -4.60 8.65 -7.61
C MET A 87 -6.03 9.07 -7.98
N THR A 88 -7.04 8.46 -7.36
CA THR A 88 -8.47 8.80 -7.54
C THR A 88 -9.05 9.70 -6.43
N ARG A 89 -8.27 10.10 -5.42
CA ARG A 89 -8.73 11.08 -4.39
C ARG A 89 -8.73 12.53 -4.89
N SER A 90 -8.14 12.77 -6.06
CA SER A 90 -8.14 14.09 -6.67
C SER A 90 -9.35 14.26 -7.58
N PHE A 91 -10.08 15.36 -7.42
CA PHE A 91 -11.15 15.71 -8.35
C PHE A 91 -10.72 16.64 -9.50
N LEU A 92 -9.54 17.28 -9.43
CA LEU A 92 -8.98 18.02 -10.58
C LEU A 92 -7.75 17.36 -11.18
N LYS A 93 -6.69 17.16 -10.40
CA LYS A 93 -5.43 16.59 -10.93
C LYS A 93 -4.57 15.87 -9.89
N SER A 94 -4.13 14.67 -10.25
CA SER A 94 -3.18 13.86 -9.49
C SER A 94 -1.78 13.93 -10.09
N TYR A 95 -0.77 13.92 -9.22
CA TYR A 95 0.64 13.84 -9.56
C TYR A 95 1.22 12.60 -8.89
N LEU A 96 1.98 11.80 -9.62
CA LEU A 96 2.73 10.67 -9.08
C LEU A 96 4.22 11.02 -9.11
N LEU A 97 4.82 11.12 -7.92
CA LEU A 97 6.25 11.35 -7.73
C LEU A 97 6.93 10.02 -7.40
N ILE A 98 7.89 9.65 -8.23
CA ILE A 98 8.65 8.40 -8.16
C ILE A 98 10.15 8.67 -8.23
N ASP A 99 10.93 7.79 -7.61
CA ASP A 99 12.37 7.76 -7.80
C ASP A 99 12.70 7.02 -9.10
N TYR A 100 13.09 7.75 -10.15
CA TYR A 100 13.39 7.17 -11.45
C TYR A 100 14.42 6.04 -11.36
N SER A 101 15.46 6.20 -10.55
CA SER A 101 16.56 5.23 -10.45
C SER A 101 16.12 3.85 -9.95
N ARG A 102 15.00 3.79 -9.24
CA ARG A 102 14.43 2.55 -8.69
C ARG A 102 13.23 2.04 -9.49
N ASN A 103 12.76 2.82 -10.46
CA ASN A 103 11.51 2.57 -11.18
C ASN A 103 11.67 2.69 -12.71
N GLU A 104 12.90 2.59 -13.23
CA GLU A 104 13.19 2.76 -14.65
C GLU A 104 12.30 1.87 -15.54
N ASP A 105 12.21 0.58 -15.22
CA ASP A 105 11.36 -0.36 -15.96
C ASP A 105 9.88 0.04 -15.95
N PHE A 106 9.37 0.53 -14.82
CA PHE A 106 7.99 0.99 -14.72
C PHE A 106 7.77 2.25 -15.58
N VAL A 107 8.69 3.21 -15.52
CA VAL A 107 8.62 4.45 -16.31
C VAL A 107 8.69 4.16 -17.79
N ASN A 108 9.59 3.28 -18.22
CA ASN A 108 9.71 2.88 -19.61
C ASN A 108 8.42 2.23 -20.12
N ARG A 109 7.84 1.27 -19.38
CA ARG A 109 6.54 0.68 -19.72
C ARG A 109 5.42 1.71 -19.80
N VAL A 110 5.37 2.67 -18.88
CA VAL A 110 4.36 3.74 -18.92
C VAL A 110 4.52 4.60 -20.16
N ASN A 111 5.74 4.99 -20.52
CA ASN A 111 6.02 5.80 -21.71
C ASN A 111 5.66 5.06 -23.01
N GLU A 112 6.01 3.78 -23.11
CA GLU A 112 5.64 2.93 -24.25
C GLU A 112 4.12 2.85 -24.41
N ASN A 113 3.40 2.57 -23.31
CA ASN A 113 1.95 2.52 -23.33
C ASN A 113 1.30 3.87 -23.66
N LEU A 114 1.86 4.98 -23.18
CA LEU A 114 1.38 6.32 -23.53
C LEU A 114 1.57 6.63 -25.01
N ASN A 115 2.71 6.26 -25.60
CA ASN A 115 2.93 6.41 -27.04
C ASN A 115 1.91 5.58 -27.82
N TYR A 116 1.69 4.33 -27.43
CA TYR A 116 0.66 3.49 -28.05
C TYR A 116 -0.73 4.12 -27.98
N VAL A 117 -1.14 4.65 -26.82
CA VAL A 117 -2.44 5.32 -26.64
C VAL A 117 -2.55 6.55 -27.53
N ASN A 118 -1.51 7.37 -27.62
CA ASN A 118 -1.50 8.58 -28.45
C ASN A 118 -1.59 8.24 -29.95
N GLU A 119 -0.98 7.14 -30.38
CA GLU A 119 -0.98 6.70 -31.79
C GLU A 119 -2.28 5.98 -32.17
N ASN A 120 -2.82 5.13 -31.29
CA ASN A 120 -3.90 4.21 -31.61
C ASN A 120 -5.25 4.61 -30.99
N ASN A 121 -5.30 5.67 -30.16
CA ASN A 121 -6.48 6.09 -29.39
C ASN A 121 -7.16 4.93 -28.62
N SER A 122 -6.37 3.96 -28.17
CA SER A 122 -6.85 2.76 -27.47
C SER A 122 -5.84 2.29 -26.43
N LEU A 123 -6.34 1.55 -25.43
CA LEU A 123 -5.51 0.92 -24.41
C LEU A 123 -5.17 -0.51 -24.83
N LEU A 124 -3.88 -0.85 -24.77
CA LEU A 124 -3.42 -2.24 -24.86
C LEU A 124 -3.47 -2.85 -23.45
N ILE A 125 -4.26 -3.91 -23.28
CA ILE A 125 -4.46 -4.59 -22.00
C ILE A 125 -4.24 -6.07 -22.21
N ASP A 126 -3.37 -6.66 -21.39
CA ASP A 126 -3.18 -8.10 -21.36
C ASP A 126 -4.37 -8.78 -20.69
N GLU A 127 -4.99 -9.71 -21.41
CA GLU A 127 -6.05 -10.54 -20.83
C GLU A 127 -5.43 -11.54 -19.83
N PRO A 128 -5.97 -11.67 -18.62
CA PRO A 128 -5.50 -12.68 -17.68
C PRO A 128 -5.58 -14.09 -18.28
N SER A 129 -4.61 -14.94 -17.95
CA SER A 129 -4.59 -16.35 -18.34
C SER A 129 -5.80 -17.11 -17.78
N GLU A 130 -6.10 -18.28 -18.36
CA GLU A 130 -7.21 -19.12 -17.87
C GLU A 130 -6.99 -19.59 -16.42
N GLU A 131 -5.73 -19.81 -16.02
CA GLU A 131 -5.37 -20.15 -14.64
C GLU A 131 -5.65 -18.97 -13.69
N GLU A 132 -5.24 -17.75 -14.06
CA GLU A 132 -5.53 -16.55 -13.28
C GLU A 132 -7.03 -16.27 -13.20
N LYS A 133 -7.77 -16.43 -14.30
CA LYS A 133 -9.22 -16.31 -14.34
C LYS A 133 -9.88 -17.31 -13.40
N ALA A 134 -9.43 -18.56 -13.38
CA ALA A 134 -9.94 -19.59 -12.48
C ALA A 134 -9.67 -19.24 -11.01
N ALA A 135 -8.45 -18.79 -10.69
CA ALA A 135 -8.07 -18.35 -9.35
C ALA A 135 -8.89 -17.14 -8.88
N ILE A 136 -9.08 -16.13 -9.75
CA ILE A 136 -9.91 -14.95 -9.47
C ILE A 136 -11.37 -15.37 -9.21
N LYS A 137 -11.95 -16.24 -10.06
CA LYS A 137 -13.31 -16.76 -9.87
C LYS A 137 -13.45 -17.49 -8.54
N ALA A 138 -12.52 -18.39 -8.22
CA ALA A 138 -12.53 -19.13 -6.96
C ALA A 138 -12.48 -18.20 -5.75
N ARG A 139 -11.61 -17.16 -5.79
CA ARG A 139 -11.51 -16.15 -4.73
C ARG A 139 -12.78 -15.32 -4.57
N ILE A 140 -13.45 -14.94 -5.66
CA ILE A 140 -14.73 -14.21 -5.60
C ILE A 140 -15.82 -15.11 -4.99
N ILE A 141 -15.85 -16.38 -5.37
CA ILE A 141 -16.83 -17.35 -4.84
C ILE A 141 -16.59 -17.58 -3.35
N SER A 142 -15.35 -17.75 -2.90
CA SER A 142 -15.05 -17.92 -1.48
C SER A 142 -15.49 -16.70 -0.66
N ILE A 143 -15.15 -15.47 -1.10
CA ILE A 143 -15.58 -14.24 -0.42
C ILE A 143 -17.12 -14.16 -0.30
N LYS A 144 -17.86 -14.56 -1.35
CA LYS A 144 -19.33 -14.54 -1.34
C LYS A 144 -19.96 -15.65 -0.50
N SER A 145 -19.31 -16.81 -0.41
CA SER A 145 -19.86 -18.02 0.22
C SER A 145 -19.55 -18.10 1.71
N SER A 146 -18.40 -17.57 2.13
CA SER A 146 -17.98 -17.62 3.53
C SER A 146 -18.72 -16.62 4.41
N GLY A 147 -19.21 -15.50 3.86
CA GLY A 147 -19.64 -14.36 4.68
C GLY A 147 -18.53 -13.80 5.60
N GLU A 148 -17.33 -14.37 5.51
CA GLU A 148 -16.16 -14.00 6.28
C GLU A 148 -15.60 -12.72 5.67
N ASP A 149 -15.70 -11.64 6.44
CA ASP A 149 -14.90 -10.45 6.28
C ASP A 149 -13.44 -10.83 5.96
N ASN A 150 -12.74 -9.98 5.19
CA ASN A 150 -11.30 -10.11 4.95
C ASN A 150 -10.56 -10.29 6.30
N LYS A 151 -10.37 -11.54 6.75
CA LYS A 151 -9.62 -11.81 7.97
C LYS A 151 -8.24 -11.22 7.79
N SER A 152 -7.89 -10.36 8.73
CA SER A 152 -6.59 -9.72 8.75
C SER A 152 -5.49 -10.79 8.84
N ILE A 153 -4.27 -10.45 8.40
CA ILE A 153 -3.09 -11.33 8.62
C ILE A 153 -2.97 -11.70 10.10
N TYR A 154 -3.34 -10.79 11.00
CA TYR A 154 -3.38 -11.04 12.43
C TYR A 154 -4.33 -12.19 12.79
N GLU A 155 -5.59 -12.12 12.35
CA GLU A 155 -6.61 -13.15 12.60
C GLU A 155 -6.22 -14.48 11.96
N ILE A 156 -5.80 -14.48 10.69
CA ILE A 156 -5.38 -15.69 9.98
C ILE A 156 -4.20 -16.37 10.71
N THR A 157 -3.22 -15.58 11.14
CA THR A 157 -2.03 -16.13 11.82
C THR A 157 -2.37 -16.65 13.21
N HIS A 158 -3.26 -15.97 13.96
CA HIS A 158 -3.68 -16.44 15.28
C HIS A 158 -4.55 -17.70 15.19
N GLU A 159 -5.48 -17.78 14.22
CA GLU A 159 -6.24 -19.00 13.96
C GLU A 159 -5.31 -20.16 13.59
N ALA A 160 -4.29 -19.92 12.76
CA ALA A 160 -3.29 -20.92 12.40
C ALA A 160 -2.44 -21.35 13.61
N PHE A 161 -2.08 -20.45 14.53
CA PHE A 161 -1.38 -20.80 15.77
C PHE A 161 -2.21 -21.72 16.67
N GLU A 162 -3.52 -21.45 16.81
CA GLU A 162 -4.43 -22.30 17.57
C GLU A 162 -4.60 -23.66 16.91
N TYR A 163 -4.85 -23.67 15.60
CA TYR A 163 -5.05 -24.91 14.83
C TYR A 163 -3.82 -25.82 14.84
N LEU A 164 -2.62 -25.24 14.70
CA LEU A 164 -1.35 -25.97 14.71
C LEU A 164 -0.82 -26.26 16.12
N GLY A 165 -1.50 -25.79 17.18
CA GLY A 165 -1.10 -26.01 18.56
C GLY A 165 0.26 -25.40 18.92
N ILE A 166 0.56 -24.20 18.41
CA ILE A 166 1.85 -23.53 18.63
C ILE A 166 1.92 -22.91 20.02
N ASP A 167 3.04 -23.13 20.70
CA ASP A 167 3.30 -22.60 22.05
C ASP A 167 3.26 -21.06 22.07
N VAL A 168 2.58 -20.49 23.06
CA VAL A 168 2.37 -19.04 23.17
C VAL A 168 3.68 -18.26 23.24
N SER A 169 4.75 -18.84 23.79
CA SER A 169 6.06 -18.19 23.93
C SER A 169 6.72 -17.87 22.60
N VAL A 170 6.49 -18.66 21.55
CA VAL A 170 7.15 -18.49 20.24
C VAL A 170 6.28 -17.72 19.24
N ARG A 171 5.00 -17.51 19.55
CA ARG A 171 4.05 -16.82 18.65
C ARG A 171 4.46 -15.39 18.29
N PRO A 172 4.96 -14.54 19.21
CA PRO A 172 5.35 -13.17 18.87
C PRO A 172 6.43 -13.12 17.78
N ASP A 173 7.47 -13.94 17.90
CA ASP A 173 8.60 -13.96 16.96
C ASP A 173 8.18 -14.45 15.57
N ILE A 174 7.40 -15.53 15.53
CA ILE A 174 6.86 -16.08 14.28
C ILE A 174 5.89 -15.07 13.63
N PHE A 175 5.06 -14.39 14.43
CA PHE A 175 4.15 -13.38 13.93
C PHE A 175 4.89 -12.18 13.32
N ASP A 176 5.94 -11.69 13.97
CA ASP A 176 6.75 -10.60 13.44
C ASP A 176 7.48 -10.98 12.15
N LEU A 177 7.95 -12.23 12.03
CA LEU A 177 8.49 -12.77 10.78
C LEU A 177 7.46 -12.73 9.66
N ILE A 178 6.27 -13.30 9.89
CA ILE A 178 5.17 -13.35 8.91
C ILE A 178 4.77 -11.94 8.50
N LYS A 179 4.63 -11.03 9.47
CA LYS A 179 4.30 -9.61 9.25
C LYS A 179 5.35 -8.88 8.42
N ASN A 180 6.63 -9.24 8.55
CA ASN A 180 7.69 -8.64 7.74
C ASN A 180 7.69 -9.20 6.32
N ILE A 181 7.50 -10.51 6.14
CA ILE A 181 7.38 -11.13 4.81
C ILE A 181 6.14 -10.59 4.09
N SER A 182 5.03 -10.39 4.79
CA SER A 182 3.79 -9.89 4.18
C SER A 182 3.90 -8.46 3.65
N LYS A 183 4.95 -7.70 4.03
CA LYS A 183 5.22 -6.37 3.47
C LYS A 183 5.81 -6.45 2.07
N THR A 184 6.46 -7.57 1.71
CA THR A 184 7.19 -7.75 0.45
C THR A 184 6.55 -8.79 -0.45
N LYS A 185 5.71 -9.67 0.07
CA LYS A 185 5.02 -10.74 -0.68
C LYS A 185 3.59 -10.92 -0.18
N GLU A 186 2.66 -11.21 -1.09
CA GLU A 186 1.33 -11.70 -0.69
C GLU A 186 1.42 -13.12 -0.13
N LEU A 187 0.82 -13.31 1.05
CA LEU A 187 0.79 -14.60 1.74
C LEU A 187 -0.63 -15.15 1.69
N THR A 188 -0.76 -16.37 1.19
CA THR A 188 -1.96 -17.18 1.35
C THR A 188 -2.02 -17.81 2.74
N VAL A 189 -3.18 -18.34 3.13
CA VAL A 189 -3.31 -19.11 4.39
C VAL A 189 -2.31 -20.26 4.43
N LYS A 190 -2.11 -20.97 3.30
CA LYS A 190 -1.13 -22.06 3.20
C LYS A 190 0.31 -21.58 3.36
N ASP A 191 0.64 -20.40 2.85
CA ASP A 191 1.99 -19.82 3.05
C ASP A 191 2.23 -19.50 4.52
N ILE A 192 1.23 -18.93 5.20
CA ILE A 192 1.28 -18.63 6.64
C ILE A 192 1.46 -19.92 7.45
N GLU A 193 0.63 -20.95 7.21
CA GLU A 193 0.76 -22.25 7.87
C GLU A 193 2.14 -22.87 7.67
N SER A 194 2.65 -22.85 6.43
CA SER A 194 3.97 -23.40 6.10
C SER A 194 5.10 -22.65 6.82
N LEU A 195 5.01 -21.32 6.90
CA LEU A 195 5.97 -20.48 7.63
C LEU A 195 5.93 -20.77 9.14
N ILE A 196 4.73 -20.94 9.71
CA ILE A 196 4.57 -21.28 11.12
C ILE A 196 5.22 -22.63 11.41
N VAL A 197 4.91 -23.66 10.62
CA VAL A 197 5.47 -25.02 10.81
C VAL A 197 7.00 -24.98 10.72
N ALA A 198 7.54 -24.39 9.66
CA ALA A 198 8.98 -24.33 9.41
C ALA A 198 9.76 -23.64 10.55
N ASN A 199 9.18 -22.59 11.14
CA ASN A 199 9.85 -21.84 12.21
C ASN A 199 9.56 -22.40 13.60
N SER A 200 8.41 -23.05 13.82
CA SER A 200 8.08 -23.68 15.10
C SER A 200 9.08 -24.78 15.50
N GLU A 201 9.68 -25.48 14.53
CA GLU A 201 10.71 -26.49 14.81
C GLU A 201 12.05 -25.88 15.23
N ILE A 202 12.36 -24.68 14.74
CA ILE A 202 13.60 -23.95 15.08
C ILE A 202 13.52 -23.46 16.52
N PHE A 203 12.38 -22.93 16.94
CA PHE A 203 12.19 -22.42 18.30
C PHE A 203 11.92 -23.52 19.36
N LYS A 204 11.59 -24.76 18.94
CA LYS A 204 11.55 -25.93 19.85
C LYS A 204 12.93 -26.48 20.24
N ARG A 205 14.01 -26.02 19.59
CA ARG A 205 15.38 -26.49 19.82
C ARG A 205 16.20 -25.63 20.78
N PHE A 206 15.58 -24.62 21.39
CA PHE A 206 16.13 -23.80 22.47
C PHE A 206 15.26 -23.92 23.73
#